data_AF-A0A2H5YVZ1-F1
#
_entry.id   AF-A0A2H5YVZ1-F1
#
_cell.length_a   1.000
_cell.length_b   1.000
_cell.length_c   1.000
_cell.angle_alpha   90.00
_cell.angle_beta   90.00
_cell.angle_gamma   90.00
#
_symmetry.space_group_name_H-M   'P 1'
#
loop_
_entity.id
_entity.type
_entity.pdbx_description
1 polymer ?
#
loop_
_entity_poly.entity_id
_entity_poly.type
_entity_poly.pdbx_seq_one_letter_code
_entity_poly.pdbx_strand_id
1 'polypeptide(L)'
;MRIVRTPDGTLAIDPTGKRSGRGAYLCRRFSCWERAAQSDVLERALRVPVPPEFREELLRWADRHIRREEPPADETPAEKEAQP
;
A
#
# COMPACT_ATOMS: atom_id res chain seq x y z
N MET A 1 -2.69 1.05 8.69
CA MET A 1 -1.40 1.75 8.60
C MET A 1 -1.54 2.91 7.62
N ARG A 2 -0.89 4.05 7.86
CA ARG A 2 -0.93 5.19 6.94
C ARG A 2 0.36 5.25 6.12
N ILE A 3 0.22 5.45 4.81
CA ILE A 3 1.29 5.80 3.89
C ILE A 3 1.10 7.27 3.54
N VAL A 4 2.15 8.08 3.63
CA VAL A 4 2.07 9.52 3.41
C VAL A 4 3.04 9.93 2.30
N ARG A 5 2.57 10.82 1.44
CA ARG A 5 3.43 11.63 0.58
C ARG A 5 3.71 12.93 1.30
N THR A 6 4.98 13.20 1.62
CA THR A 6 5.41 14.46 2.23
C THR A 6 5.26 15.63 1.24
N PRO A 7 5.28 16.88 1.71
CA PRO A 7 5.29 18.06 0.84
C PRO A 7 6.44 18.04 -0.18
N ASP A 8 7.57 17.45 0.17
CA ASP A 8 8.75 17.30 -0.70
C ASP A 8 8.56 16.24 -1.80
N GLY A 9 7.42 15.55 -1.82
CA GLY A 9 7.11 14.50 -2.80
C GLY A 9 7.59 13.11 -2.40
N THR A 10 8.24 12.96 -1.25
CA THR A 10 8.75 11.68 -0.77
C THR A 10 7.64 10.83 -0.17
N LEU A 11 7.66 9.53 -0.48
CA LEU A 11 6.76 8.55 0.10
C LEU A 11 7.34 7.99 1.39
N ALA A 12 6.49 7.78 2.40
CA ALA A 12 6.89 7.15 3.64
C ALA A 12 5.77 6.39 4.33
N ILE A 13 6.15 5.35 5.07
CA ILE A 13 5.27 4.66 6.01
C ILE A 13 5.17 5.53 7.27
N ASP A 14 3.95 5.89 7.67
CA ASP A 14 3.66 6.73 8.84
C ASP A 14 2.85 5.94 9.88
N PRO A 15 3.52 5.21 10.81
CA PRO A 15 2.84 4.54 11.90
C PRO A 15 2.15 5.50 12.88
N THR A 16 2.63 6.75 12.96
CA THR A 16 2.17 7.74 13.95
C THR A 16 0.91 8.47 13.50
N GLY A 17 0.69 8.57 12.18
CA GLY A 17 -0.38 9.38 11.60
C GLY A 17 -0.16 10.89 11.66
N LYS A 18 1.00 11.34 12.18
CA LYS A 18 1.28 12.78 12.44
C LYS A 18 2.08 13.46 11.33
N ARG A 19 2.55 12.73 10.33
CA ARG A 19 3.34 13.34 9.25
C ARG A 19 2.46 14.20 8.34
N SER A 20 2.92 15.41 8.05
CA SER A 20 2.26 16.33 7.13
C SER A 20 2.28 15.77 5.71
N GLY A 21 1.17 15.95 4.99
CA GLY A 21 1.05 15.54 3.59
C GLY A 21 -0.20 14.72 3.28
N ARG A 22 -0.31 14.27 2.04
CA ARG A 22 -1.45 13.45 1.57
C ARG A 22 -1.24 12.01 2.01
N GLY A 23 -2.24 11.45 2.69
CA GLY A 23 -2.17 10.09 3.23
C GLY A 23 -3.11 9.12 2.52
N ALA A 24 -2.72 7.85 2.48
CA ALA A 24 -3.54 6.71 2.10
C ALA A 24 -3.46 5.66 3.22
N TYR A 25 -4.57 4.98 3.50
CA TYR A 25 -4.63 3.97 4.56
C TYR A 25 -4.62 2.57 3.97
N LEU A 26 -3.77 1.70 4.53
CA LEU A 26 -3.75 0.27 4.29
C LEU A 26 -4.32 -0.48 5.49
N CYS A 27 -5.06 -1.55 5.21
CA CYS A 27 -5.60 -2.43 6.23
C CYS A 27 -4.47 -3.23 6.92
N ARG A 28 -4.75 -3.84 8.08
CA ARG A 28 -3.79 -4.66 8.84
C ARG A 28 -3.75 -6.13 8.38
N ARG A 29 -3.92 -6.38 7.08
CA ARG A 29 -3.83 -7.73 6.48
C ARG A 29 -2.76 -7.72 5.41
N PHE A 30 -1.96 -8.77 5.33
CA PHE A 30 -0.82 -8.84 4.40
C PHE A 30 -1.27 -8.64 2.94
N SER A 31 -2.41 -9.20 2.54
CA SER A 31 -2.98 -9.06 1.19
C SER A 31 -3.22 -7.60 0.76
N CYS A 32 -3.59 -6.70 1.70
CA CYS A 32 -3.72 -5.27 1.40
C CYS A 32 -2.38 -4.63 1.02
N TRP A 33 -1.27 -5.09 1.62
CA TRP A 33 0.06 -4.56 1.35
C TRP A 33 0.62 -5.09 0.03
N GLU A 34 0.41 -6.37 -0.27
CA GLU A 34 0.75 -6.96 -1.57
C GLU A 34 0.03 -6.24 -2.71
N ARG A 35 -1.29 -6.10 -2.59
CA ARG A 35 -2.09 -5.37 -3.59
C ARG A 35 -1.63 -3.92 -3.74
N ALA A 36 -1.28 -3.25 -2.65
CA ALA A 36 -0.78 -1.88 -2.69
C ALA A 36 0.60 -1.77 -3.35
N ALA A 37 1.48 -2.75 -3.14
CA ALA A 37 2.81 -2.80 -3.73
C ALA A 37 2.82 -3.26 -5.19
N GLN A 38 1.83 -4.04 -5.65
CA GLN A 38 1.76 -4.56 -7.02
C GLN A 38 0.89 -3.70 -7.96
N SER A 39 -0.06 -2.93 -7.42
CA SER A 39 -0.97 -2.09 -8.22
C SER A 39 -0.59 -0.61 -8.19
N ASP A 40 -1.33 0.20 -8.93
CA ASP A 40 -1.23 1.66 -8.99
C ASP A 40 -2.14 2.38 -7.96
N VAL A 41 -2.74 1.64 -7.02
CA VAL A 41 -3.69 2.19 -6.04
C VAL A 41 -3.06 3.30 -5.18
N LEU A 42 -1.80 3.13 -4.78
CA LEU A 42 -1.06 4.13 -4.01
C LEU A 42 -0.70 5.36 -4.86
N GLU A 43 -0.38 5.16 -6.14
CA GLU A 43 -0.06 6.25 -7.05
C GLU A 43 -1.27 7.16 -7.26
N ARG A 44 -2.43 6.56 -7.50
CA ARG A 44 -3.71 7.26 -7.62
C ARG A 44 -4.06 8.00 -6.32
N ALA A 45 -3.93 7.33 -5.18
CA ALA A 45 -4.28 7.89 -3.88
C ALA A 45 -3.35 9.04 -3.46
N LEU A 46 -2.04 8.92 -3.71
CA LEU A 46 -1.02 9.88 -3.27
C LEU A 46 -0.65 10.91 -4.36
N ARG A 47 -1.13 10.70 -5.58
CA ARG A 47 -0.84 11.51 -6.79
C ARG A 47 0.65 11.67 -7.05
N VAL A 48 1.41 10.59 -6.91
CA VAL A 48 2.85 10.54 -7.17
C VAL A 48 3.19 9.11 -7.62
N PRO A 49 4.14 8.93 -8.57
CA PRO A 49 4.64 7.60 -8.89
C PRO A 49 5.21 6.93 -7.64
N VAL A 50 5.00 5.61 -7.53
CA VAL A 50 5.50 4.82 -6.42
C VAL A 50 6.68 4.01 -6.95
N PRO A 51 7.93 4.39 -6.60
CA PRO A 51 9.11 3.77 -7.16
C PRO A 51 9.27 2.33 -6.64
N PRO A 52 9.91 1.42 -7.40
CA PRO A 52 10.08 0.02 -7.02
C PRO A 52 10.66 -0.18 -5.62
N GLU A 53 11.62 0.64 -5.24
CA GLU A 53 12.30 0.59 -3.95
C GLU A 53 11.33 0.79 -2.78
N PHE A 54 10.34 1.68 -2.96
CA PHE A 54 9.30 1.92 -1.96
C PHE A 54 8.28 0.77 -1.93
N ARG A 55 7.98 0.14 -3.07
CA ARG A 55 7.12 -1.05 -3.13
C ARG A 55 7.73 -2.20 -2.33
N GLU A 56 9.03 -2.41 -2.46
CA GLU A 56 9.74 -3.39 -1.64
C GLU A 56 9.78 -2.99 -0.16
N GLU A 57 9.95 -1.70 0.16
CA GLU A 57 9.91 -1.21 1.54
C GLU A 57 8.57 -1.51 2.21
N LEU A 58 7.45 -1.30 1.50
CA LEU A 58 6.11 -1.64 1.98
C LEU A 58 6.01 -3.13 2.33
N LEU A 59 6.48 -4.02 1.44
CA LEU A 59 6.43 -5.46 1.67
C LEU A 59 7.35 -5.89 2.83
N ARG A 60 8.57 -5.35 2.91
CA ARG A 60 9.50 -5.59 4.03
C ARG A 60 8.94 -5.07 5.36
N TRP A 61 8.19 -3.98 5.33
CA TRP A 61 7.54 -3.47 6.53
C TRP A 61 6.39 -4.39 6.94
N ALA A 62 5.56 -4.80 5.99
CA ALA A 62 4.44 -5.70 6.22
C ALA A 62 4.91 -7.04 6.80
N ASP A 63 5.94 -7.65 6.23
CA ASP A 63 6.47 -8.95 6.69
C ASP A 63 6.94 -8.92 8.16
N ARG A 64 7.49 -7.79 8.60
CA ARG A 64 7.96 -7.61 9.99
C ARG A 64 6.86 -7.29 10.99
N HIS A 65 5.76 -6.67 10.57
CA HIS A 65 4.79 -6.07 11.50
C HIS A 65 3.35 -6.56 11.34
N ILE A 66 3.03 -7.17 10.21
CA ILE A 66 1.72 -7.73 9.91
C ILE A 66 1.86 -9.24 9.98
N ARG A 67 1.17 -9.87 10.93
CA ARG A 67 1.06 -11.33 10.93
C ARG A 67 0.43 -11.76 9.61
N ARG A 68 1.07 -12.69 8.91
CA ARG A 68 0.48 -13.34 7.75
C ARG A 68 -0.77 -14.07 8.24
N GLU A 69 -1.91 -13.64 7.74
CA GLU A 69 -3.19 -14.28 7.99
C GLU A 69 -3.36 -15.38 6.94
N GLU A 70 -4.00 -16.49 7.29
CA GLU A 70 -4.49 -17.46 6.31
C GLU A 70 -5.40 -16.68 5.34
N PRO A 71 -5.17 -16.74 4.01
CA PRO A 71 -6.00 -15.99 3.08
C PRO A 71 -7.47 -16.35 3.30
N PRO A 72 -8.39 -15.37 3.37
CA PRO A 72 -9.81 -15.67 3.49
C PRO A 72 -10.22 -16.52 2.29
N ALA A 73 -10.85 -17.68 2.56
CA ALA A 73 -11.23 -18.66 1.54
C ALA A 73 -12.17 -18.12 0.43
N ASP A 74 -12.68 -16.90 0.58
CA ASP A 74 -13.66 -16.25 -0.30
C ASP A 74 -13.12 -15.05 -1.10
N GLU A 75 -11.82 -14.78 -1.15
CA GLU A 75 -11.29 -13.75 -2.06
C GLU A 75 -11.19 -14.31 -3.50
N THR A 76 -12.38 -14.48 -4.12
CA THR A 76 -12.49 -14.62 -5.58
C THR A 76 -11.78 -13.42 -6.21
N PRO A 77 -10.90 -13.61 -7.20
CA PRO A 77 -10.19 -12.50 -7.82
C PRO A 77 -11.23 -11.55 -8.38
N ALA A 78 -11.19 -10.28 -7.96
CA ALA A 78 -11.90 -9.24 -8.67
C ALA A 78 -11.29 -9.15 -10.07
N GLU A 79 -11.92 -9.86 -11.03
CA GLU A 79 -11.84 -9.56 -12.44
C GLU A 79 -11.95 -8.05 -12.60
N LYS A 80 -10.86 -7.44 -13.06
CA LYS A 80 -10.94 -6.15 -13.72
C LYS A 80 -10.95 -6.44 -15.21
N GLU A 81 -12.16 -6.66 -15.72
CA GLU A 81 -12.48 -6.38 -17.12
C GLU A 81 -12.16 -4.90 -17.43
N ALA A 82 -11.34 -4.70 -18.46
CA ALA A 82 -11.32 -3.56 -19.40
C ALA A 82 -10.06 -3.76 -20.29
N GLN A 83 -10.12 -4.60 -21.34
CA GLN A 83 -10.47 -4.27 -22.75
C GLN A 83 -9.49 -3.28 -23.42
N PRO A 84 -9.23 -3.38 -24.74
CA PRO A 84 -10.03 -4.05 -25.79
C PRO A 84 -9.48 -5.39 -26.30
#